data_AF-A0A0D2M498-F1
#
_entry.id   AF-A0A0D2M498-F1
#
_cell.length_a   1.000
_cell.length_b   1.000
_cell.length_c   1.000
_cell.angle_alpha   90.00
_cell.angle_beta   90.00
_cell.angle_gamma   90.00
#
_symmetry.space_group_name_H-M   'P 1'
#
loop_
_entity.id
_entity.type
_entity.pdbx_description
1 polymer ?
#
loop_
_entity_poly.entity_id
_entity_poly.type
_entity_poly.pdbx_seq_one_letter_code
_entity_poly.pdbx_strand_id
1 'polypeptide(L)'
;MQVQDAVMASKRKGAPHVVAPIRRYATSKLAYQYFDTLLRETQLQVQQLQQALAAATANAAAAAAQPGGAGGGGSSGGGSGVAAAQAALDKAQAASEAVIKAPDFINTSDVISAVLTQVVAESSYDLLMRELLYSTKGQELYLRNPASFNIVPGQAMSFAELAESVRLTRQTAVGYIRAGRLAVLAPHASHQVVFGPDDRVVVIAEEY
;
A
#
# COMPACT_ATOMS: atom_id res chain seq x y z
N MET A 1 16.85 7.84 6.47
CA MET A 1 17.72 8.22 5.33
C MET A 1 18.42 7.02 4.69
N GLN A 2 18.90 6.00 5.42
CA GLN A 2 19.58 4.83 4.81
C GLN A 2 18.67 3.80 4.10
N VAL A 3 17.35 3.86 4.27
CA VAL A 3 16.48 2.76 3.83
C VAL A 3 16.16 2.83 2.34
N GLN A 4 15.98 4.02 1.78
CA GLN A 4 15.58 4.16 0.38
C GLN A 4 16.71 3.83 -0.60
N ASP A 5 17.95 4.22 -0.28
CA ASP A 5 19.13 3.85 -1.07
C ASP A 5 19.34 2.32 -1.07
N ALA A 6 19.10 1.66 0.07
CA ALA A 6 19.15 0.21 0.20
C ALA A 6 18.03 -0.48 -0.61
N VAL A 7 16.84 0.10 -0.62
CA VAL A 7 15.69 -0.38 -1.39
C VAL A 7 15.94 -0.27 -2.89
N MET A 8 16.42 0.89 -3.34
CA MET A 8 16.78 1.15 -4.74
C MET A 8 17.93 0.24 -5.22
N ALA A 9 18.89 -0.09 -4.33
CA ALA A 9 19.96 -1.05 -4.63
C ALA A 9 19.46 -2.51 -4.72
N SER A 10 18.32 -2.85 -4.12
CA SER A 10 17.86 -4.24 -3.99
C SER A 10 17.23 -4.85 -5.25
N LYS A 11 17.02 -4.07 -6.32
CA LYS A 11 16.43 -4.52 -7.61
C LYS A 11 15.06 -5.23 -7.48
N ARG A 12 14.33 -5.03 -6.38
CA ARG A 12 13.01 -5.67 -6.17
C ARG A 12 11.94 -4.99 -7.03
N LYS A 13 11.02 -5.79 -7.58
CA LYS A 13 9.91 -5.34 -8.45
C LYS A 13 8.70 -4.76 -7.68
N GLY A 14 8.76 -4.67 -6.36
CA GLY A 14 7.63 -4.21 -5.54
C GLY A 14 8.09 -3.32 -4.39
N ALA A 15 7.23 -2.38 -4.01
CA ALA A 15 7.47 -1.48 -2.88
C ALA A 15 7.71 -2.29 -1.60
N PRO A 16 8.84 -2.09 -0.90
CA PRO A 16 9.14 -2.83 0.31
C PRO A 16 8.32 -2.33 1.49
N HIS A 17 7.86 -3.27 2.32
CA HIS A 17 7.41 -2.95 3.66
C HIS A 17 8.63 -2.59 4.52
N VAL A 18 8.78 -1.30 4.81
CA VAL A 18 9.86 -0.78 5.64
C VAL A 18 9.31 -0.46 7.02
N VAL A 19 9.76 -1.21 8.03
CA VAL A 19 9.55 -0.87 9.43
C VAL A 19 10.78 -0.09 9.90
N ALA A 20 10.64 1.22 10.07
CA ALA A 20 11.73 2.07 10.57
C ALA A 20 11.23 2.92 11.74
N PRO A 21 11.97 2.98 12.87
CA PRO A 21 11.61 3.86 13.96
C PRO A 21 11.75 5.31 13.51
N ILE A 22 10.67 6.08 13.65
CA ILE A 22 10.74 7.54 13.45
C ILE A 22 11.44 8.13 14.67
N ARG A 23 12.51 8.89 14.46
CA ARG A 23 13.21 9.59 15.55
C ARG A 23 12.25 10.56 16.22
N ARG A 24 12.42 10.75 17.54
CA ARG A 24 11.59 11.56 18.47
C ARG A 24 11.11 12.94 18.00
N TYR A 25 11.72 13.53 16.97
CA TYR A 25 11.43 14.87 16.45
C TYR A 25 10.85 14.89 15.03
N ALA A 26 10.75 13.75 14.36
CA ALA A 26 10.08 13.66 13.08
C ALA A 26 8.60 13.34 13.30
N THR A 27 7.71 14.20 12.82
CA THR A 27 6.28 13.93 12.86
C THR A 27 5.90 13.04 11.69
N SER A 28 4.88 12.20 11.85
CA SER A 28 4.31 11.40 10.75
C SER A 28 3.96 12.30 9.55
N LYS A 29 3.51 13.53 9.82
CA LYS A 29 3.26 14.56 8.79
C LYS A 29 4.48 14.87 7.93
N LEU A 30 5.65 15.06 8.55
CA LEU A 30 6.89 15.35 7.83
C LEU A 30 7.33 14.14 6.99
N ALA A 31 7.17 12.92 7.52
CA ALA A 31 7.44 11.71 6.78
C ALA A 31 6.50 11.52 5.58
N TYR A 32 5.19 11.76 5.76
CA TYR A 32 4.22 11.76 4.67
C TYR A 32 4.56 12.79 3.59
N GLN A 33 4.91 14.02 3.98
CA GLN A 33 5.34 15.06 3.05
C GLN A 33 6.57 14.64 2.25
N TYR A 34 7.55 14.02 2.89
CA TYR A 34 8.74 13.51 2.22
C TYR A 34 8.41 12.44 1.16
N PHE A 35 7.59 11.44 1.50
CA PHE A 35 7.21 10.39 0.55
C PHE A 35 6.35 10.94 -0.59
N ASP A 36 5.45 11.88 -0.33
CA ASP A 36 4.67 12.57 -1.36
C ASP A 36 5.56 13.39 -2.30
N THR A 37 6.55 14.13 -1.78
CA THR A 37 7.52 14.85 -2.62
C THR A 37 8.32 13.91 -3.52
N LEU A 38 8.80 12.79 -2.99
CA LEU A 38 9.54 11.79 -3.77
C LEU A 38 8.69 11.14 -4.87
N LEU A 39 7.43 10.83 -4.58
CA LEU A 39 6.50 10.30 -5.58
C LEU A 39 6.31 11.29 -6.74
N ARG A 40 6.17 12.58 -6.44
CA ARG A 40 6.05 13.61 -7.48
C ARG A 40 7.33 13.76 -8.29
N GLU A 41 8.49 13.80 -7.63
CA GLU A 41 9.79 13.91 -8.32
C GLU A 41 10.03 12.71 -9.25
N THR A 42 9.79 11.49 -8.78
CA THR A 42 9.95 10.28 -9.60
C THR A 42 8.96 10.24 -10.76
N GLN A 43 7.71 10.65 -10.58
CA GLN A 43 6.73 10.74 -11.66
C GLN A 43 7.14 11.77 -12.72
N LEU A 44 7.62 12.95 -12.31
CA LEU A 44 8.13 13.96 -13.24
C LEU A 44 9.31 13.44 -14.05
N GLN A 45 10.21 12.70 -13.41
CA GLN A 45 11.36 12.09 -14.09
C GLN A 45 10.93 11.03 -15.13
N VAL A 46 9.94 10.18 -14.80
CA VAL A 46 9.37 9.22 -15.75
C VAL A 46 8.70 9.94 -16.93
N GLN A 47 7.94 11.01 -16.67
CA GLN A 47 7.30 11.80 -17.74
C GLN A 47 8.33 12.46 -18.66
N GLN A 48 9.41 13.03 -18.12
CA GLN A 48 10.48 13.63 -18.90
C GLN A 48 11.18 12.59 -19.79
N LEU A 49 11.46 11.39 -19.26
CA LEU A 49 12.06 10.31 -20.04
C LEU A 49 11.10 9.77 -21.12
N GLN A 50 9.80 9.70 -20.84
CA GLN A 50 8.79 9.36 -21.86
C GLN A 50 8.73 10.39 -22.98
N GLN A 51 8.78 11.68 -22.66
CA GLN A 51 8.81 12.76 -23.65
C GLN A 51 10.11 12.72 -24.48
N ALA A 52 11.25 12.46 -23.85
CA ALA A 52 12.53 12.34 -24.53
C ALA A 52 12.56 11.13 -25.48
N LEU A 53 11.99 9.98 -25.06
CA LEU A 53 11.83 8.81 -25.91
C LEU A 53 10.92 9.13 -27.11
N ALA A 54 9.76 9.77 -26.88
CA ALA A 54 8.84 10.16 -27.94
C ALA A 54 9.46 11.14 -28.95
N ALA A 55 10.28 12.09 -28.48
CA ALA A 55 11.03 12.99 -29.35
C ALA A 55 12.12 12.25 -30.14
N ALA A 56 12.83 11.31 -29.52
CA ALA A 56 13.85 10.50 -30.19
C ALA A 56 13.25 9.58 -31.27
N THR A 57 12.10 8.95 -31.01
CA THR A 57 11.39 8.13 -32.00
C THR A 57 10.80 8.97 -33.14
N ALA A 58 10.26 10.16 -32.83
CA ALA A 58 9.79 11.10 -33.85
C ALA A 58 10.93 11.60 -34.77
N ASN A 59 12.10 11.93 -34.20
CA ASN A 59 13.28 12.33 -34.97
C ASN A 59 13.83 11.19 -35.84
N ALA A 60 13.83 9.95 -35.33
CA ALA A 60 14.21 8.77 -36.10
C ALA A 60 13.22 8.50 -37.26
N ALA A 61 11.91 8.68 -37.04
CA ALA A 61 10.89 8.55 -38.06
C ALA A 61 10.99 9.65 -39.13
N ALA A 62 11.27 10.90 -38.73
CA ALA A 62 11.48 12.01 -39.65
C ALA A 62 12.75 11.83 -40.52
N ALA A 63 13.82 11.28 -39.96
CA ALA A 63 15.04 10.95 -40.69
C ALA A 63 14.83 9.81 -41.71
N ALA A 64 13.93 8.86 -41.43
CA ALA A 64 13.55 7.80 -42.35
C ALA A 64 12.63 8.26 -43.50
N ALA A 65 11.97 9.41 -43.36
CA ALA A 65 11.00 9.95 -44.32
C ALA A 65 11.60 10.93 -45.35
N GLN A 66 12.90 11.28 -45.27
CA GLN A 66 13.57 12.10 -46.29
C GLN A 66 13.83 11.29 -47.57
N PRO A 67 13.17 11.60 -48.70
CA PRO A 67 13.40 10.90 -49.95
C PRO A 67 14.49 11.63 -50.74
N GLY A 68 15.71 11.11 -50.73
CA GLY A 68 16.76 11.57 -51.65
C GLY A 68 18.16 11.57 -51.06
N GLY A 69 18.92 10.50 -51.31
CA GLY A 69 20.33 10.42 -50.95
C GLY A 69 20.91 9.03 -51.16
N ALA A 70 21.14 8.65 -52.42
CA ALA A 70 22.00 7.52 -52.72
C ALA A 70 23.45 7.85 -52.27
N GLY A 71 23.98 7.13 -51.29
CA GLY A 71 25.37 7.29 -50.87
C GLY A 71 25.72 6.63 -49.53
N GLY A 72 26.27 5.41 -49.61
CA GLY A 72 27.34 4.86 -48.77
C GLY A 72 27.37 5.07 -47.23
N GLY A 73 27.27 3.95 -46.50
CA GLY A 73 28.15 3.66 -45.36
C GLY A 73 27.75 4.19 -43.98
N GLY A 74 27.18 3.30 -43.15
CA GLY A 74 27.32 3.36 -41.69
C GLY A 74 26.27 4.14 -40.90
N SER A 75 25.00 3.72 -40.91
CA SER A 75 23.94 4.29 -40.06
C SER A 75 23.47 3.38 -38.92
N SER A 76 24.39 2.67 -38.24
CA SER A 76 24.05 1.89 -37.05
C SER A 76 23.80 2.72 -35.78
N GLY A 77 23.91 4.05 -35.84
CA GLY A 77 23.78 4.93 -34.67
C GLY A 77 22.35 5.28 -34.23
N GLY A 78 21.35 5.16 -35.10
CA GLY A 78 19.96 5.55 -34.77
C GLY A 78 19.24 4.57 -33.85
N GLY A 79 19.50 3.27 -34.00
CA GLY A 79 18.87 2.22 -33.19
C GLY A 79 19.42 2.14 -31.77
N SER A 80 20.69 2.50 -31.55
CA SER A 80 21.32 2.45 -30.22
C SER A 80 20.79 3.55 -29.28
N GLY A 81 20.46 4.72 -29.82
CA GLY A 81 19.90 5.84 -29.05
C GLY A 81 18.48 5.57 -28.52
N VAL A 82 17.61 4.98 -29.34
CA VAL A 82 16.25 4.60 -28.94
C VAL A 82 16.28 3.45 -27.92
N ALA A 83 17.15 2.45 -28.13
CA ALA A 83 17.32 1.35 -27.18
C ALA A 83 17.84 1.81 -25.81
N ALA A 84 18.81 2.74 -25.79
CA ALA A 84 19.33 3.32 -24.55
C ALA A 84 18.27 4.17 -23.81
N ALA A 85 17.48 4.95 -24.55
CA ALA A 85 16.38 5.73 -23.99
C ALA A 85 15.26 4.84 -23.41
N GLN A 86 14.92 3.74 -24.08
CA GLN A 86 13.95 2.75 -23.58
C GLN A 86 14.46 2.07 -22.29
N ALA A 87 15.71 1.63 -22.25
CA ALA A 87 16.30 1.01 -21.06
C ALA A 87 16.36 1.99 -19.87
N ALA A 88 16.60 3.28 -20.11
CA ALA A 88 16.57 4.31 -19.08
C ALA A 88 15.14 4.53 -18.54
N LEU A 89 14.13 4.50 -19.41
CA LEU A 89 12.72 4.60 -19.03
C LEU A 89 12.29 3.38 -18.19
N ASP A 90 12.60 2.17 -18.62
CA ASP A 90 12.26 0.94 -17.89
C ASP A 90 12.86 0.95 -16.48
N LYS A 91 14.11 1.43 -16.34
CA LYS A 91 14.78 1.60 -15.05
C LYS A 91 14.11 2.66 -14.17
N ALA A 92 13.67 3.78 -14.75
CA ALA A 92 12.97 4.83 -14.03
C ALA A 92 11.56 4.43 -13.60
N GLN A 93 10.84 3.65 -14.42
CA GLN A 93 9.55 3.07 -14.06
C GLN A 93 9.68 2.08 -12.90
N ALA A 94 10.67 1.18 -12.96
CA ALA A 94 10.97 0.28 -11.84
C ALA A 94 11.33 1.04 -10.54
N ALA A 95 12.04 2.16 -10.65
CA ALA A 95 12.34 3.03 -9.52
C ALA A 95 11.07 3.68 -8.93
N SER A 96 10.16 4.16 -9.78
CA SER A 96 8.88 4.74 -9.34
C SER A 96 7.97 3.73 -8.63
N GLU A 97 7.99 2.47 -9.08
CA GLU A 97 7.24 1.38 -8.43
C GLU A 97 7.83 0.98 -7.07
N ALA A 98 9.13 1.17 -6.86
CA ALA A 98 9.81 0.90 -5.60
C ALA A 98 9.56 1.96 -4.52
N VAL A 99 8.96 3.12 -4.87
CA VAL A 99 8.63 4.18 -3.92
C VAL A 99 7.42 3.76 -3.06
N ILE A 100 7.54 3.94 -1.75
CA ILE A 100 6.47 3.68 -0.79
C ILE A 100 5.35 4.72 -0.99
N LYS A 101 4.15 4.24 -1.37
CA LYS A 101 2.99 5.10 -1.67
C LYS A 101 2.14 5.44 -0.46
N ALA A 102 2.00 4.51 0.47
CA ALA A 102 1.18 4.64 1.67
C ALA A 102 1.96 4.12 2.89
N PRO A 103 2.83 4.94 3.50
CA PRO A 103 3.59 4.52 4.66
C PRO A 103 2.71 4.55 5.93
N ASP A 104 2.59 3.40 6.59
CA ASP A 104 1.98 3.33 7.91
C ASP A 104 3.02 3.63 8.99
N PHE A 105 2.64 4.48 9.95
CA PHE A 105 3.51 4.89 11.04
C PHE A 105 2.88 4.53 12.37
N ILE A 106 3.65 3.84 13.21
CA ILE A 106 3.28 3.53 14.58
C ILE A 106 4.11 4.40 15.51
N ASN A 107 3.46 5.25 16.30
CA ASN A 107 4.13 5.95 17.40
C ASN A 107 4.09 5.05 18.65
N THR A 108 5.19 4.34 18.90
CA THR A 108 5.28 3.38 20.00
C THR A 108 4.99 4.01 21.35
N SER A 109 5.36 5.28 21.57
CA SER A 109 5.07 5.96 22.84
C SER A 109 3.58 6.14 23.09
N ASP A 110 2.81 6.53 22.06
CA ASP A 110 1.37 6.71 22.18
C ASP A 110 0.66 5.37 22.42
N VAL A 111 1.11 4.31 21.73
CA VAL A 111 0.57 2.95 21.92
C VAL A 111 0.84 2.45 23.34
N ILE A 112 2.07 2.58 23.83
CA ILE A 112 2.43 2.17 25.20
C ILE A 112 1.61 2.96 26.22
N SER A 113 1.52 4.28 26.07
CA SER A 113 0.72 5.12 26.98
C SER A 113 -0.76 4.72 26.96
N ALA A 114 -1.33 4.41 25.80
CA ALA A 114 -2.72 3.98 25.68
C ALA A 114 -2.96 2.61 26.35
N VAL A 115 -2.10 1.62 26.10
CA VAL A 115 -2.19 0.28 26.71
C VAL A 115 -2.05 0.39 28.24
N LEU A 116 -1.06 1.13 28.74
CA LEU A 116 -0.88 1.34 30.18
C LEU A 116 -2.10 2.00 30.81
N THR A 117 -2.66 3.03 30.16
CA THR A 117 -3.87 3.71 30.68
C THR A 117 -5.06 2.75 30.76
N GLN A 118 -5.25 1.90 29.76
CA GLN A 118 -6.32 0.90 29.74
C GLN A 118 -6.14 -0.15 30.84
N VAL A 119 -4.93 -0.68 31.03
CA VAL A 119 -4.62 -1.67 32.07
C VAL A 119 -4.75 -1.08 33.48
N VAL A 120 -4.36 0.18 33.68
CA VAL A 120 -4.53 0.87 34.96
C VAL A 120 -6.01 1.12 35.27
N ALA A 121 -6.81 1.44 34.25
CA ALA A 121 -8.24 1.64 34.41
C ALA A 121 -8.97 0.32 34.73
N GLU A 122 -8.57 -0.78 34.10
CA GLU A 122 -9.19 -2.09 34.28
C GLU A 122 -8.11 -3.17 34.16
N SER A 123 -7.74 -3.79 35.29
CA SER A 123 -6.61 -4.71 35.36
C SER A 123 -6.81 -5.99 34.55
N SER A 124 -8.07 -6.37 34.30
CA SER A 124 -8.41 -7.52 33.45
C SER A 124 -7.96 -7.34 31.98
N TYR A 125 -7.71 -6.11 31.53
CA TYR A 125 -7.17 -5.85 30.19
C TYR A 125 -5.71 -6.25 30.00
N ASP A 126 -4.92 -6.48 31.08
CA ASP A 126 -3.54 -6.96 30.93
C ASP A 126 -3.50 -8.29 30.17
N LEU A 127 -4.40 -9.23 30.51
CA LEU A 127 -4.50 -10.53 29.85
C LEU A 127 -4.90 -10.38 28.38
N LEU A 128 -5.89 -9.54 28.09
CA LEU A 128 -6.37 -9.29 26.73
C LEU A 128 -5.28 -8.68 25.85
N MET A 129 -4.55 -7.68 26.36
CA MET A 129 -3.47 -7.01 25.62
C MET A 129 -2.29 -7.94 25.38
N ARG A 130 -1.97 -8.81 26.34
CA ARG A 130 -0.94 -9.84 26.16
C ARG A 130 -1.31 -10.84 25.06
N GLU A 131 -2.55 -11.31 25.05
CA GLU A 131 -3.01 -12.25 24.02
C GLU A 131 -2.99 -11.57 22.63
N LEU A 132 -3.61 -10.40 22.49
CA LEU A 132 -3.79 -9.75 21.19
C LEU A 132 -2.53 -9.08 20.61
N LEU A 133 -1.59 -8.62 21.45
CA LEU A 133 -0.41 -7.87 20.99
C LEU A 133 0.91 -8.63 21.09
N TYR A 134 1.01 -9.62 21.98
CA TYR A 134 2.27 -10.34 22.23
C TYR A 134 2.24 -11.80 21.77
N SER A 135 1.09 -12.46 21.81
CA SER A 135 0.99 -13.84 21.34
C SER A 135 0.87 -13.85 19.81
N THR A 136 1.60 -14.76 19.17
CA THR A 136 1.42 -15.11 17.73
C THR A 136 0.60 -16.39 17.57
N LYS A 137 -0.10 -16.79 18.64
CA LYS A 137 -0.87 -18.04 18.73
C LYS A 137 -2.17 -17.72 19.46
N GLY A 138 -3.26 -18.33 19.03
CA GLY A 138 -4.56 -18.11 19.62
C GLY A 138 -5.36 -17.08 18.83
N GLN A 139 -6.11 -16.23 19.53
CA GLN A 139 -7.08 -15.32 18.92
C GLN A 139 -6.42 -14.00 18.50
N GLU A 140 -6.45 -13.69 17.21
CA GLU A 140 -5.89 -12.46 16.64
C GLU A 140 -6.94 -11.68 15.84
N LEU A 141 -6.62 -10.42 15.53
CA LEU A 141 -7.46 -9.56 14.68
C LEU A 141 -7.13 -9.76 13.21
N TYR A 142 -8.14 -10.15 12.42
CA TYR A 142 -8.02 -10.34 10.98
C TYR A 142 -8.97 -9.45 10.19
N LEU A 143 -8.56 -9.13 8.97
CA LEU A 143 -9.39 -8.51 7.94
C LEU A 143 -9.83 -9.59 6.95
N ARG A 144 -11.10 -9.96 6.97
CA ARG A 144 -11.67 -10.98 6.09
C ARG A 144 -12.55 -10.37 5.00
N ASN A 145 -12.61 -11.00 3.85
CA ASN A 145 -13.54 -10.60 2.80
C ASN A 145 -14.97 -10.98 3.24
N PRO A 146 -15.99 -10.10 3.10
CA PRO A 146 -17.38 -10.44 3.37
C PRO A 146 -17.86 -11.74 2.71
N ALA A 147 -17.34 -12.06 1.53
CA ALA A 147 -17.66 -13.29 0.81
C ALA A 147 -17.33 -14.57 1.61
N SER A 148 -16.33 -14.53 2.51
CA SER A 148 -15.98 -15.66 3.39
C SER A 148 -17.09 -16.03 4.38
N PHE A 149 -18.05 -15.14 4.60
CA PHE A 149 -19.19 -15.35 5.50
C PHE A 149 -20.52 -15.48 4.74
N ASN A 150 -20.47 -15.78 3.43
CA ASN A 150 -21.63 -15.85 2.54
C ASN A 150 -22.44 -14.54 2.46
N ILE A 151 -21.80 -13.39 2.65
CA ILE A 151 -22.45 -12.09 2.54
C ILE A 151 -22.46 -11.66 1.07
N VAL A 152 -23.65 -11.40 0.55
CA VAL A 152 -23.85 -10.96 -0.83
C VAL A 152 -23.56 -9.46 -0.94
N PRO A 153 -22.66 -9.03 -1.85
CA PRO A 153 -22.40 -7.61 -2.06
C PRO A 153 -23.66 -6.84 -2.47
N GLY A 154 -23.80 -5.61 -1.97
CA GLY A 154 -24.92 -4.72 -2.31
C GLY A 154 -26.20 -4.97 -1.51
N GLN A 155 -26.30 -6.05 -0.72
CA GLN A 155 -27.42 -6.26 0.19
C GLN A 155 -27.19 -5.50 1.51
N ALA A 156 -28.23 -4.79 1.98
CA ALA A 156 -28.21 -4.19 3.30
C ALA A 156 -28.46 -5.26 4.37
N MET A 157 -27.64 -5.24 5.42
CA MET A 157 -27.81 -6.08 6.60
C MET A 157 -27.43 -5.31 7.87
N SER A 158 -28.01 -5.70 8.98
CA SER A 158 -27.66 -5.17 10.30
C SER A 158 -26.34 -5.76 10.80
N PHE A 159 -25.67 -5.03 11.70
CA PHE A 159 -24.46 -5.54 12.34
C PHE A 159 -24.72 -6.81 13.16
N ALA A 160 -25.92 -6.97 13.73
CA ALA A 160 -26.32 -8.20 14.40
C ALA A 160 -26.31 -9.41 13.45
N GLU A 161 -26.87 -9.27 12.25
CA GLU A 161 -26.86 -10.33 11.22
C GLU A 161 -25.44 -10.63 10.74
N LEU A 162 -24.59 -9.61 10.61
CA LEU A 162 -23.17 -9.79 10.32
C LEU A 162 -22.48 -10.59 11.42
N ALA A 163 -22.70 -10.19 12.68
CA ALA A 163 -22.10 -10.85 13.83
C ALA A 163 -22.52 -12.32 13.92
N GLU A 164 -23.79 -12.65 13.67
CA GLU A 164 -24.25 -14.04 13.62
C GLU A 164 -23.63 -14.81 12.44
N SER A 165 -23.54 -14.20 11.26
CA SER A 165 -22.92 -14.84 10.08
C SER A 165 -21.45 -15.20 10.33
N VAL A 166 -20.71 -14.29 10.97
CA VAL A 166 -19.31 -14.51 11.38
C VAL A 166 -19.23 -15.56 12.49
N ARG A 167 -20.15 -15.54 13.45
CA ARG A 167 -20.22 -16.51 14.56
C ARG A 167 -20.44 -17.94 14.08
N LEU A 168 -21.18 -18.15 12.99
CA LEU A 168 -21.34 -19.48 12.36
C LEU A 168 -20.00 -20.09 11.90
N THR A 169 -18.99 -19.25 11.66
CA THR A 169 -17.62 -19.68 11.31
C THR A 169 -16.69 -19.79 12.53
N ARG A 170 -17.23 -19.70 13.76
CA ARG A 170 -16.49 -19.66 15.03
C ARG A 170 -15.55 -18.46 15.18
N GLN A 171 -15.91 -17.35 14.55
CA GLN A 171 -15.18 -16.10 14.63
C GLN A 171 -16.06 -15.04 15.30
N THR A 172 -15.47 -13.94 15.76
CA THR A 172 -16.22 -12.84 16.39
C THR A 172 -16.09 -11.57 15.56
N ALA A 173 -17.20 -11.04 15.06
CA ALA A 173 -17.20 -9.76 14.35
C ALA A 173 -17.02 -8.59 15.35
N VAL A 174 -16.02 -7.74 15.11
CA VAL A 174 -15.76 -6.54 15.91
C VAL A 174 -16.15 -5.28 15.15
N GLY A 175 -16.16 -5.34 13.81
CA GLY A 175 -16.45 -4.18 12.97
C GLY A 175 -16.22 -4.45 11.50
N TYR A 176 -16.06 -3.38 10.73
CA TYR A 176 -15.77 -3.45 9.30
C TYR A 176 -15.01 -2.23 8.80
N ILE A 177 -14.39 -2.36 7.63
CA ILE A 177 -13.68 -1.32 6.87
C ILE A 177 -14.34 -1.21 5.51
N ARG A 178 -14.71 0.00 5.10
CA ARG A 178 -15.25 0.25 3.75
C ARG A 178 -14.21 0.90 2.85
N ALA A 179 -13.88 0.28 1.72
CA ALA A 179 -13.06 0.82 0.63
C ALA A 179 -11.93 1.80 1.07
N GLY A 180 -11.04 1.37 1.98
CA GLY A 180 -9.89 2.17 2.43
C GLY A 180 -10.22 3.35 3.37
N ARG A 181 -11.43 3.43 3.93
CA ARG A 181 -11.83 4.42 4.94
C ARG A 181 -11.50 3.94 6.36
N LEU A 182 -11.71 4.83 7.34
CA LEU A 182 -11.63 4.51 8.77
C LEU A 182 -12.48 3.29 9.12
N ALA A 183 -11.91 2.40 9.94
CA ALA A 183 -12.61 1.25 10.49
C ALA A 183 -13.76 1.71 11.39
N VAL A 184 -14.92 1.08 11.24
CA VAL A 184 -16.05 1.22 12.16
C VAL A 184 -16.01 0.03 13.09
N LEU A 185 -15.59 0.27 14.33
CA LEU A 185 -15.48 -0.75 15.38
C LEU A 185 -16.64 -0.61 16.37
N ALA A 186 -17.12 -1.74 16.88
CA ALA A 186 -18.23 -1.86 17.82
C ALA A 186 -19.47 -1.02 17.44
N PRO A 187 -19.96 -1.09 16.19
CA PRO A 187 -21.22 -0.42 15.83
C PRO A 187 -22.40 -1.03 16.60
N HIS A 188 -23.47 -0.25 16.76
CA HIS A 188 -24.70 -0.73 17.38
C HIS A 188 -25.28 -1.92 16.61
N ALA A 189 -25.94 -2.86 17.29
CA ALA A 189 -26.50 -4.07 16.70
C ALA A 189 -27.44 -3.81 15.50
N SER A 190 -28.22 -2.73 15.56
CA SER A 190 -29.14 -2.31 14.49
C SER A 190 -28.47 -1.49 13.38
N HIS A 191 -27.16 -1.26 13.44
CA HIS A 191 -26.45 -0.45 12.45
C HIS A 191 -26.48 -1.16 11.09
N GLN A 192 -26.96 -0.46 10.06
CA GLN A 192 -27.09 -1.01 8.71
C GLN A 192 -25.80 -0.83 7.92
N VAL A 193 -25.35 -1.93 7.31
CA VAL A 193 -24.16 -1.98 6.46
C VAL A 193 -24.49 -2.61 5.12
N VAL A 194 -23.94 -2.02 4.06
CA VAL A 194 -23.96 -2.56 2.70
C VAL A 194 -22.50 -2.78 2.32
N PHE A 195 -22.14 -4.02 2.02
CA PHE A 195 -20.78 -4.39 1.68
C PHE A 195 -20.53 -4.32 0.17
N GLY A 196 -19.42 -3.69 -0.21
CA GLY A 196 -18.83 -3.75 -1.54
C GLY A 196 -17.74 -4.84 -1.66
N PRO A 197 -17.19 -5.06 -2.86
CA PRO A 197 -16.17 -6.09 -3.11
C PRO A 197 -14.83 -5.81 -2.42
N ASP A 198 -14.49 -4.55 -2.21
CA ASP A 198 -13.25 -4.10 -1.57
C ASP A 198 -13.36 -3.94 -0.05
N ASP A 199 -14.56 -4.13 0.50
CA ASP A 199 -14.79 -4.00 1.92
C ASP A 199 -14.20 -5.20 2.68
N ARG A 200 -13.95 -4.98 3.96
CA ARG A 200 -13.38 -5.99 4.87
C ARG A 200 -14.18 -6.02 6.16
N VAL A 201 -14.40 -7.23 6.67
CA VAL A 201 -14.95 -7.44 8.02
C VAL A 201 -13.78 -7.59 8.98
N VAL A 202 -13.83 -6.88 10.09
CA VAL A 202 -12.84 -6.98 11.18
C VAL A 202 -13.34 -8.07 12.14
N VAL A 203 -12.54 -9.12 12.29
CA VAL A 203 -12.90 -10.28 13.11
C VAL A 203 -11.79 -10.63 14.09
N ILE A 204 -12.16 -11.16 15.24
CA ILE A 204 -11.28 -11.94 16.10
C ILE A 204 -11.45 -13.40 15.73
N ALA A 205 -10.36 -14.08 15.38
CA ALA A 205 -10.36 -15.47 15.01
C ALA A 205 -9.04 -16.14 15.41
N GLU A 206 -9.02 -17.46 15.46
CA GLU A 206 -7.78 -18.23 15.48
C GLU A 206 -7.24 -18.32 14.05
N GLU A 207 -5.90 -18.27 13.89
CA GLU A 207 -5.26 -18.46 12.58
C GLU A 207 -5.73 -19.79 11.97
N TYR A 208 -6.26 -19.74 10.73
CA TYR A 208 -6.76 -20.88 9.96
C TYR A 208 -6.12 -20.90 8.58
#